data_AF-A0A4Z0V5V6-F1
#
_entry.id   AF-A0A4Z0V5V6-F1
#
_cell.length_a   1.000
_cell.length_b   1.000
_cell.length_c   1.000
_cell.angle_alpha   90.00
_cell.angle_beta   90.00
_cell.angle_gamma   90.00
#
_symmetry.space_group_name_H-M   'P 1'
#
loop_
_entity.id
_entity.type
_entity.pdbx_description
1 polymer ?
#
loop_
_entity_poly.entity_id
_entity_poly.type
_entity_poly.pdbx_seq_one_letter_code
_entity_poly.pdbx_strand_id
1 'polypeptide(L)'
;MKRSVDRKELPVSRKAYNRFRSRIHEVLGQDSEAEARMVTAFDLYLAGDRGYASGLSAMEEMAFSFLRQDVDAAIERSRKARERAALRKSRSLLNAAVEDGGGTEKLVDDFIKYQREYAINRPDFTPPMTRAERRMFKRGAGVRSTRWDHLRPKA
;
A
#
# COMPACT_ATOMS: atom_id res chain seq x y z
N MET A 1 4.30 29.64 7.90
CA MET A 1 5.37 28.65 8.16
C MET A 1 5.42 27.66 7.00
N LYS A 2 6.47 27.70 6.16
CA LYS A 2 6.66 26.74 5.05
C LYS A 2 7.17 25.43 5.64
N ARG A 3 6.30 24.45 5.89
CA ARG A 3 6.73 23.08 6.22
C ARG A 3 7.34 22.49 4.94
N SER A 4 8.66 22.44 4.86
CA SER A 4 9.33 21.58 3.87
C SER A 4 8.87 20.15 4.14
N VAL A 5 8.12 19.57 3.22
CA VAL A 5 7.61 18.20 3.37
C VAL A 5 8.81 17.26 3.48
N ASP A 6 9.07 16.73 4.67
CA ASP A 6 10.18 15.80 4.88
C ASP A 6 9.90 14.54 4.06
N ARG A 7 10.75 14.28 3.06
CA ARG A 7 10.54 13.22 2.06
C ARG A 7 10.46 11.82 2.68
N LYS A 8 10.84 11.67 3.95
CA LYS A 8 10.79 10.40 4.70
C LYS A 8 9.38 10.01 5.15
N GLU A 9 8.43 10.94 5.22
CA GLU A 9 7.09 10.67 5.77
C GLU A 9 5.96 10.72 4.73
N LEU A 10 6.30 10.70 3.44
CA LEU A 10 5.27 10.79 2.39
C LEU A 10 4.30 9.58 2.43
N PRO A 11 2.99 9.83 2.21
CA PRO A 11 1.99 8.76 2.19
C PRO A 11 2.15 7.85 0.96
N VAL A 12 2.95 8.24 -0.03
CA VAL A 12 3.29 7.46 -1.23
C VAL A 12 4.76 7.03 -1.21
N SER A 13 5.11 6.00 -2.00
CA SER A 13 6.51 5.63 -2.21
C SER A 13 7.26 6.69 -3.03
N ARG A 14 8.59 6.79 -2.85
CA ARG A 14 9.44 7.69 -3.64
C ARG A 14 9.29 7.49 -5.15
N LYS A 15 9.13 6.24 -5.60
CA LYS A 15 8.90 5.90 -7.01
C LYS A 15 7.56 6.45 -7.51
N ALA A 16 6.51 6.36 -6.70
CA ALA A 16 5.20 6.91 -7.05
C ALA A 16 5.22 8.43 -7.08
N TYR A 17 5.84 9.07 -6.09
CA TYR A 17 6.04 10.52 -6.04
C TYR A 17 6.72 11.04 -7.32
N ASN A 18 7.88 10.47 -7.67
CA ASN A 18 8.62 10.88 -8.87
C ASN A 18 7.78 10.70 -10.15
N ARG A 19 7.01 9.61 -10.26
CA ARG A 19 6.13 9.37 -11.42
C ARG A 19 5.09 10.47 -11.57
N PHE A 20 4.43 10.86 -10.47
CA PHE A 20 3.42 11.93 -10.53
C PHE A 20 4.06 13.28 -10.88
N ARG A 21 5.21 13.59 -10.29
CA ARG A 21 5.95 14.81 -10.61
C ARG A 21 6.37 14.86 -12.09
N SER A 22 6.87 13.74 -12.64
CA SER A 22 7.19 13.64 -14.07
C SER A 22 5.95 13.84 -14.94
N ARG A 23 4.80 13.26 -14.58
CA ARG A 23 3.55 13.45 -15.33
C ARG A 23 3.06 14.90 -15.30
N ILE A 24 3.21 15.60 -14.18
CA ILE A 24 2.90 17.04 -14.08
C ILE A 24 3.80 17.83 -15.03
N HIS A 25 5.11 17.55 -15.01
CA HIS A 25 6.08 18.19 -15.90
C HIS A 25 5.82 17.89 -17.40
N GLU A 26 5.44 16.66 -17.75
CA GLU A 26 5.11 16.28 -19.13
C GLU A 26 3.90 17.06 -19.68
N VAL A 27 2.92 17.38 -18.83
CA VAL A 27 1.69 18.08 -19.23
C VAL A 27 1.85 19.60 -19.18
N LEU A 28 2.53 20.11 -18.15
CA LEU A 28 2.61 21.55 -17.86
C LEU A 28 4.00 22.15 -18.08
N GLY A 29 5.00 21.39 -18.53
CA GLY A 29 6.39 21.85 -18.62
C GLY A 29 6.63 23.01 -19.59
N GLN A 30 5.65 23.36 -20.43
CA GLN A 30 5.69 24.56 -21.27
C GLN A 30 5.27 25.83 -20.50
N ASP A 31 4.50 25.69 -19.42
CA ASP A 31 4.10 26.76 -18.51
C ASP A 31 4.70 26.51 -17.13
N SER A 32 5.88 27.08 -16.91
CA SER A 32 6.63 26.90 -15.67
C SER A 32 5.90 27.37 -14.41
N GLU A 33 5.00 28.36 -14.52
CA GLU A 33 4.23 28.82 -13.38
C GLU A 33 3.10 27.85 -13.05
N ALA A 34 2.36 27.39 -14.06
CA ALA A 34 1.32 26.38 -13.88
C ALA A 34 1.91 25.07 -13.35
N GLU A 35 3.08 24.64 -13.86
CA GLU A 35 3.79 23.48 -13.33
C GLU A 35 4.12 23.67 -11.84
N ALA A 36 4.68 24.82 -11.46
CA ALA A 36 5.05 25.11 -10.08
C ALA A 36 3.83 25.13 -9.14
N ARG A 37 2.71 25.72 -9.57
CA ARG A 37 1.44 25.72 -8.81
C ARG A 37 0.90 24.30 -8.64
N MET A 38 0.88 23.50 -9.71
CA MET A 38 0.39 22.12 -9.68
C MET A 38 1.26 21.21 -8.80
N VAL A 39 2.58 21.35 -8.86
CA VAL A 39 3.51 20.62 -7.97
C VAL A 39 3.30 21.04 -6.52
N THR A 40 3.11 22.33 -6.25
CA THR A 40 2.83 22.83 -4.90
C THR A 40 1.52 22.27 -4.36
N ALA A 41 0.45 22.28 -5.15
CA ALA A 41 -0.83 21.68 -4.79
C ALA A 41 -0.69 20.18 -4.51
N PHE A 42 0.10 19.46 -5.32
CA PHE A 42 0.40 18.05 -5.10
C PHE A 42 1.13 17.80 -3.77
N ASP A 43 2.17 18.57 -3.47
CA ASP A 43 2.92 18.45 -2.23
C ASP A 43 2.05 18.78 -1.00
N LEU A 44 1.21 19.82 -1.08
CA LEU A 44 0.26 20.19 -0.02
C LEU A 44 -0.79 19.10 0.21
N TYR A 45 -1.32 18.53 -0.88
CA TYR A 45 -2.27 17.43 -0.80
C TYR A 45 -1.66 16.19 -0.14
N LEU A 46 -0.42 15.83 -0.49
CA LEU A 46 0.29 14.72 0.17
C LEU A 46 0.59 15.00 1.66
N ALA A 47 0.74 16.26 2.04
CA ALA A 47 0.88 16.68 3.44
C ALA A 47 -0.46 16.69 4.21
N GLY A 48 -1.59 16.36 3.55
CA GLY A 48 -2.92 16.35 4.15
C GLY A 48 -3.55 17.74 4.31
N ASP A 49 -2.99 18.77 3.67
CA ASP A 49 -3.57 20.11 3.68
C ASP A 49 -4.85 20.13 2.84
N ARG A 50 -5.94 20.69 3.38
CA ARG A 50 -7.24 20.82 2.69
C ARG A 50 -7.30 22.04 1.78
N GLY A 51 -6.39 23.01 1.97
CA GLY A 51 -6.26 24.23 1.17
C GLY A 51 -5.39 24.06 -0.08
N TYR A 52 -5.05 22.83 -0.48
CA TYR A 52 -4.14 22.57 -1.61
C TYR A 52 -4.57 23.22 -2.94
N ALA A 53 -5.85 23.50 -3.12
CA ALA A 53 -6.42 24.08 -4.34
C ALA A 53 -6.41 25.62 -4.36
N SER A 54 -6.13 26.30 -3.24
CA SER A 54 -6.34 27.76 -3.11
C SER A 54 -5.54 28.63 -4.08
N GLY A 55 -4.49 28.09 -4.69
CA GLY A 55 -3.67 28.77 -5.69
C GLY A 55 -3.89 28.29 -7.11
N LEU A 56 -4.84 27.39 -7.37
CA LEU A 56 -5.11 26.83 -8.69
C LEU A 56 -6.24 27.61 -9.38
N SER A 57 -6.14 27.74 -10.70
CA SER A 57 -7.27 28.13 -11.55
C SER A 57 -8.29 26.99 -11.65
N ALA A 58 -9.53 27.30 -12.07
CA ALA A 58 -10.59 26.30 -12.20
C ALA A 58 -10.22 25.11 -13.11
N MET A 59 -9.45 25.37 -14.18
CA MET A 59 -8.97 24.31 -15.08
C MET A 59 -7.89 23.44 -14.40
N GLU A 60 -6.97 24.06 -13.67
CA GLU A 60 -5.93 23.34 -12.91
C GLU A 60 -6.55 22.52 -11.76
N GLU A 61 -7.57 23.03 -11.07
CA GLU A 61 -8.32 22.27 -10.05
C GLU A 61 -9.00 21.04 -10.63
N MET A 62 -9.62 21.19 -11.81
CA MET A 62 -10.24 20.08 -12.52
C MET A 62 -9.19 19.05 -12.93
N ALA A 63 -8.08 19.48 -13.53
CA ALA A 63 -6.97 18.59 -13.91
C ALA A 63 -6.38 17.87 -12.68
N PHE A 64 -6.21 18.57 -11.57
CA PHE A 64 -5.74 17.98 -10.32
C PHE A 64 -6.72 16.97 -9.76
N SER A 65 -8.03 17.18 -9.93
CA SER A 65 -9.06 16.22 -9.49
C SER A 65 -8.95 14.87 -10.20
N PHE A 66 -8.58 14.87 -11.49
CA PHE A 66 -8.26 13.63 -12.20
C PHE A 66 -6.98 12.98 -11.68
N LEU A 67 -5.92 13.77 -11.47
CA LEU A 67 -4.66 13.28 -10.90
C LEU A 67 -4.88 12.69 -9.50
N ARG A 68 -5.74 13.30 -8.69
CA ARG A 68 -6.03 12.93 -7.31
C ARG A 68 -6.50 11.48 -7.18
N GLN A 69 -7.33 10.98 -8.09
CA GLN A 69 -7.80 9.59 -8.05
C GLN A 69 -6.63 8.59 -8.14
N ASP A 70 -5.66 8.86 -9.01
CA ASP A 70 -4.47 8.02 -9.15
C ASP A 70 -3.56 8.13 -7.91
N VAL A 71 -3.47 9.32 -7.32
CA VAL A 71 -2.70 9.58 -6.10
C VAL A 71 -3.31 8.85 -4.91
N ASP A 72 -4.63 8.94 -4.71
CA ASP A 72 -5.38 8.22 -3.68
C ASP A 72 -5.14 6.70 -3.79
N ALA A 73 -5.23 6.16 -5.01
CA ALA A 73 -4.94 4.75 -5.26
C ALA A 73 -3.47 4.40 -4.94
N ALA A 74 -2.52 5.31 -5.19
CA ALA A 74 -1.12 5.10 -4.85
C ALA A 74 -0.86 5.16 -3.35
N ILE A 75 -1.52 6.06 -2.61
CA ILE A 75 -1.49 6.14 -1.14
C ILE A 75 -1.98 4.82 -0.56
N GLU A 76 -3.13 4.33 -1.01
CA GLU A 76 -3.73 3.08 -0.52
C GLU A 76 -2.82 1.88 -0.77
N ARG A 77 -2.24 1.78 -1.98
CA ARG A 77 -1.27 0.72 -2.30
C ARG A 77 -0.03 0.81 -1.41
N SER A 78 0.48 2.02 -1.16
CA SER A 78 1.64 2.26 -0.31
C SER A 78 1.35 1.87 1.14
N ARG A 79 0.18 2.25 1.67
CA ARG A 79 -0.30 1.85 3.00
C ARG A 79 -0.35 0.33 3.15
N LYS A 80 -1.04 -0.37 2.24
CA LYS A 80 -1.09 -1.84 2.23
C LYS A 80 0.28 -2.49 2.11
N ALA A 81 1.20 -1.90 1.34
CA ALA A 81 2.56 -2.42 1.23
C ALA A 81 3.33 -2.30 2.54
N ARG A 82 3.20 -1.16 3.24
CA ARG A 82 3.79 -0.94 4.57
C ARG A 82 3.20 -1.87 5.62
N GLU A 83 1.88 -2.04 5.65
CA GLU A 83 1.20 -3.02 6.50
C GLU A 83 1.75 -4.43 6.28
N ARG A 84 1.82 -4.90 5.03
CA ARG A 84 2.39 -6.21 4.69
C ARG A 84 3.88 -6.35 5.03
N ALA A 85 4.64 -5.26 5.03
CA ALA A 85 6.04 -5.27 5.43
C ALA A 85 6.16 -5.39 6.96
N ALA A 86 5.34 -4.65 7.70
CA ALA A 86 5.24 -4.76 9.16
C ALA A 86 4.83 -6.18 9.58
N LEU A 87 3.83 -6.78 8.91
CA LEU A 87 3.42 -8.17 9.16
C LEU A 87 4.54 -9.19 8.90
N ARG A 88 5.36 -8.97 7.86
CA ARG A 88 6.49 -9.84 7.59
C ARG A 88 7.57 -9.69 8.65
N LYS A 89 7.82 -8.47 9.14
CA LYS A 89 8.78 -8.20 10.21
C LYS A 89 8.32 -8.81 11.53
N SER A 90 7.07 -8.58 11.95
CA SER A 90 6.53 -9.18 13.17
C SER A 90 6.59 -10.71 13.11
N ARG A 91 6.21 -11.31 11.98
CA ARG A 91 6.30 -12.77 11.81
C ARG A 91 7.74 -13.29 11.83
N SER A 92 8.70 -12.53 11.31
CA SER A 92 10.11 -12.91 11.39
C SER A 92 10.63 -12.86 12.83
N LEU A 93 10.23 -11.85 13.60
CA LEU A 93 10.58 -11.74 15.02
C LEU A 93 9.92 -12.84 15.86
N LEU A 94 8.66 -13.19 15.54
CA LEU A 94 7.95 -14.32 16.15
C LEU A 94 8.68 -15.64 15.91
N ASN A 95 9.10 -15.91 14.66
CA ASN A 95 9.83 -17.13 14.35
C ASN A 95 11.18 -17.21 15.06
N ALA A 96 11.92 -16.09 15.15
CA ALA A 96 13.18 -16.05 15.88
C ALA A 96 13.00 -16.31 17.39
N ALA A 97 11.96 -15.76 18.00
CA ALA A 97 11.65 -15.98 19.41
C ALA A 97 11.24 -17.44 19.73
N VAL A 98 10.57 -18.11 18.79
CA VAL A 98 10.23 -19.55 18.89
C VAL A 98 11.48 -20.42 18.79
N GLU A 99 12.46 -20.04 17.97
CA GLU A 99 13.75 -20.74 17.85
C GLU A 99 14.63 -20.57 19.10
N ASP A 100 14.52 -19.43 19.80
CA ASP A 100 15.29 -19.12 21.02
C ASP A 100 14.66 -19.63 22.34
N GLY A 101 13.54 -20.36 22.30
CA GLY A 101 12.95 -21.03 23.48
C GLY A 101 12.36 -20.11 24.56
N GLY A 102 12.11 -18.84 24.26
CA GLY A 102 11.57 -17.84 25.19
C GLY A 102 10.04 -17.90 25.36
N GLY A 103 9.58 -17.91 26.61
CA GLY A 103 8.19 -18.12 27.06
C GLY A 103 7.08 -17.52 26.19
N THR A 104 6.13 -18.38 25.84
CA THR A 104 4.96 -18.17 24.97
C THR A 104 4.00 -17.07 25.42
N GLU A 105 4.04 -16.63 26.68
CA GLU A 105 3.09 -15.67 27.26
C GLU A 105 3.18 -14.28 26.65
N LYS A 106 4.40 -13.76 26.41
CA LYS A 106 4.58 -12.44 25.76
C LYS A 106 4.10 -12.44 24.30
N LEU A 107 4.19 -13.59 23.62
CA LEU A 107 3.74 -13.75 22.23
C LEU A 107 2.21 -13.75 22.13
N VAL A 108 1.55 -14.33 23.13
CA VAL A 108 0.09 -14.31 23.24
C VAL A 108 -0.39 -12.89 23.53
N ASP A 109 0.28 -12.16 24.43
CA ASP A 109 -0.06 -10.76 24.73
C ASP A 109 0.14 -9.83 23.53
N ASP A 110 1.24 -9.96 22.78
CA ASP A 110 1.48 -9.15 21.58
C ASP A 110 0.50 -9.51 20.44
N PHE A 111 0.14 -10.79 20.30
CA PHE A 111 -0.88 -11.23 19.35
C PHE A 111 -2.29 -10.76 19.74
N ILE A 112 -2.65 -10.81 21.02
CA ILE A 112 -3.92 -10.31 21.54
C ILE A 112 -3.99 -8.79 21.40
N LYS A 113 -2.91 -8.06 21.70
CA LYS A 113 -2.83 -6.60 21.49
C LYS A 113 -2.99 -6.25 20.00
N TYR A 114 -2.31 -6.98 19.11
CA TYR A 114 -2.46 -6.85 17.66
C TYR A 114 -3.90 -7.13 17.21
N GLN A 115 -4.51 -8.23 17.66
CA GLN A 115 -5.92 -8.53 17.36
C GLN A 115 -6.86 -7.44 17.89
N ARG A 116 -6.61 -6.90 19.09
CA ARG A 116 -7.46 -5.88 19.71
C ARG A 116 -7.35 -4.51 19.03
N GLU A 117 -6.15 -4.09 18.62
CA GLU A 117 -5.95 -2.85 17.85
C GLU A 117 -6.47 -2.97 16.40
N TYR A 118 -6.46 -4.17 15.80
CA TYR A 118 -6.90 -4.39 14.41
C TYR A 118 -8.38 -4.79 14.24
N ALA A 119 -8.97 -5.56 15.16
CA ALA A 119 -10.34 -6.08 15.04
C ALA A 119 -11.43 -5.04 15.29
N ILE A 120 -11.11 -3.92 15.98
CA ILE A 120 -12.08 -2.85 16.24
C ILE A 120 -12.53 -2.14 14.93
N ASN A 121 -11.80 -2.27 13.82
CA ASN A 121 -12.07 -1.52 12.59
C ASN A 121 -12.52 -2.33 11.35
N ARG A 122 -12.66 -3.67 11.41
CA ARG A 122 -13.12 -4.47 10.24
C ARG A 122 -13.78 -5.81 10.62
N PRO A 123 -15.12 -5.95 10.55
CA PRO A 123 -15.81 -7.22 10.82
C PRO A 123 -15.63 -8.29 9.73
N ASP A 124 -15.19 -7.93 8.51
CA ASP A 124 -15.20 -8.85 7.35
C ASP A 124 -13.80 -9.35 6.93
N PHE A 125 -12.77 -9.16 7.75
CA PHE A 125 -11.39 -9.45 7.35
C PHE A 125 -11.00 -10.92 7.57
N THR A 126 -10.81 -11.66 6.48
CA THR A 126 -10.05 -12.92 6.50
C THR A 126 -8.57 -12.64 6.27
N PRO A 127 -7.67 -13.00 7.21
CA PRO A 127 -6.25 -12.76 7.02
C PRO A 127 -5.73 -13.55 5.81
N PRO A 128 -4.84 -12.96 4.98
CA PRO A 128 -4.32 -13.63 3.81
C PRO A 128 -3.46 -14.85 4.21
N MET A 129 -3.90 -16.04 3.78
CA MET A 129 -3.19 -17.30 4.07
C MET A 129 -1.70 -17.24 3.72
N THR A 130 -0.89 -17.77 4.62
CA THR A 130 0.56 -17.90 4.43
C THR A 130 0.87 -18.84 3.25
N ARG A 131 2.10 -18.80 2.72
CA ARG A 131 2.52 -19.71 1.63
C ARG A 131 2.44 -21.18 2.05
N ALA A 132 2.71 -21.47 3.32
CA ALA A 132 2.61 -22.81 3.90
C ALA A 132 1.14 -23.23 4.01
N GLU A 133 0.26 -22.38 4.54
CA GLU A 133 -1.18 -22.61 4.60
C GLU A 133 -1.79 -22.82 3.22
N ARG A 134 -1.40 -22.03 2.20
CA ARG A 134 -1.83 -22.25 0.81
C ARG A 134 -1.39 -23.60 0.24
N ARG A 135 -0.21 -24.08 0.63
CA ARG A 135 0.27 -25.42 0.26
C ARG A 135 -0.47 -26.53 1.02
N MET A 136 -0.86 -26.30 2.27
CA MET A 136 -1.67 -27.25 3.03
C MET A 136 -3.11 -27.31 2.48
N PHE A 137 -3.72 -26.17 2.16
CA PHE A 137 -5.04 -26.09 1.55
C PHE A 137 -5.09 -26.77 0.18
N LYS A 138 -4.07 -26.57 -0.67
CA LYS A 138 -3.93 -27.32 -1.94
C LYS A 138 -3.69 -28.83 -1.77
N ARG A 139 -3.12 -29.26 -0.64
CA ARG A 139 -2.87 -30.67 -0.34
C ARG A 139 -4.07 -31.36 0.29
N GLY A 140 -4.89 -30.64 1.06
CA GLY A 140 -6.13 -31.14 1.67
C GLY A 140 -7.35 -31.04 0.75
N ALA A 141 -7.41 -30.05 -0.14
CA ALA A 141 -8.42 -29.96 -1.18
C ALA A 141 -7.96 -30.77 -2.40
N GLY A 142 -8.42 -32.00 -2.53
CA GLY A 142 -8.19 -32.90 -3.66
C GLY A 142 -8.73 -32.35 -4.99
N VAL A 143 -8.14 -31.29 -5.52
CA VAL A 143 -8.37 -30.84 -6.89
C VAL A 143 -7.44 -31.63 -7.79
N ARG A 144 -7.90 -32.83 -8.17
CA ARG A 144 -7.38 -33.53 -9.36
C ARG A 144 -7.56 -32.57 -10.54
N SER A 145 -6.45 -31.96 -10.98
CA SER A 145 -6.43 -31.06 -12.13
C SER A 145 -6.59 -31.89 -13.42
N THR A 146 -7.83 -32.16 -13.81
CA THR A 146 -8.27 -32.70 -15.11
C THR A 146 -8.12 -31.67 -16.24
N ARG A 147 -6.91 -31.12 -16.43
CA ARG A 147 -6.67 -30.16 -17.53
C ARG A 147 -5.89 -30.72 -18.71
N TRP A 148 -5.36 -31.93 -18.63
CA TRP A 148 -4.51 -32.48 -19.69
C TRP A 148 -4.84 -33.93 -20.10
N ASP A 149 -5.96 -34.49 -19.64
CA ASP A 149 -6.35 -35.87 -19.98
C ASP A 149 -6.83 -36.05 -21.43
N HIS A 150 -7.16 -34.96 -22.13
CA HIS A 150 -7.57 -34.98 -23.53
C HIS A 150 -6.38 -34.96 -24.51
N LEU A 151 -5.13 -34.92 -24.03
CA LEU A 151 -3.92 -34.93 -24.86
C LEU A 151 -3.18 -36.28 -24.86
N ARG A 152 -3.76 -37.34 -24.27
CA ARG A 152 -3.15 -38.68 -24.36
C ARG A 152 -3.54 -39.35 -25.68
N PRO A 153 -2.58 -39.70 -26.56
CA PRO A 153 -2.88 -40.50 -27.73
C PRO A 153 -3.33 -41.90 -27.30
N LYS A 154 -4.43 -42.39 -27.90
CA LYS A 154 -4.94 -43.74 -27.66
C LYS A 154 -4.00 -44.75 -28.30
N ALA A 155 -3.49 -45.69 -27.50
CA ALA A 155 -2.88 -46.93 -27.97
C ALA A 155 -3.99 -47.97 -28.23
#